data_AF-A0A7W4G2V5-F1
#
_entry.id   AF-A0A7W4G2V5-F1
#
_cell.length_a   1.000
_cell.length_b   1.000
_cell.length_c   1.000
_cell.angle_alpha   90.00
_cell.angle_beta   90.00
_cell.angle_gamma   90.00
#
_symmetry.space_group_name_H-M   'P 1'
#
loop_
_entity.id
_entity.type
_entity.pdbx_description
1 polymer ?
#
loop_
_entity_poly.entity_id
_entity_poly.type
_entity_poly.pdbx_seq_one_letter_code
_entity_poly.pdbx_strand_id
1 'polypeptide(L)'
;MKFIYLNLIAILIIISLIGGCNSGSKTKKITPIAAKPTKVVPATTATALRPETLALGISEVPQSLVNTYTKELKFNRYTKVDTPNGNAIHIVAQDEITDNQIVRSRNILQHYLTDYSGSVYGEDKSAVARGC
;
A
#
# COMPACT_ATOMS: atom_id res chain seq x y z
N MET A 1 31.67 2.85 31.94
CA MET A 1 30.33 2.88 32.55
C MET A 1 29.80 4.32 32.52
N LYS A 2 28.85 4.65 31.63
CA LYS A 2 27.97 5.84 31.70
C LYS A 2 27.03 5.86 30.48
N PHE A 3 25.77 5.42 30.63
CA PHE A 3 24.66 5.77 29.73
C PHE A 3 23.34 5.58 30.49
N ILE A 4 22.93 6.61 31.24
CA ILE A 4 21.58 6.74 31.81
C ILE A 4 21.22 8.23 31.77
N TYR A 5 20.32 8.61 30.85
CA TYR A 5 19.45 9.81 30.87
C TYR A 5 18.33 9.48 29.85
N LEU A 6 17.22 8.85 30.23
CA LEU A 6 16.06 9.30 31.01
C LEU A 6 15.35 10.52 30.40
N ASN A 7 14.30 10.20 29.64
CA ASN A 7 13.21 11.07 29.19
C ASN A 7 12.64 11.92 30.32
N LEU A 8 12.64 13.26 30.16
CA LEU A 8 11.87 14.15 31.03
C LEU A 8 11.66 15.55 30.41
N ILE A 9 10.72 15.73 29.48
CA ILE A 9 10.06 17.05 29.31
C ILE A 9 8.59 16.84 28.98
N ALA A 10 7.74 17.09 29.98
CA ALA A 10 6.32 17.30 29.87
C ALA A 10 6.05 18.81 29.89
N ILE A 11 5.29 19.36 28.94
CA ILE A 11 4.63 20.67 29.06
C ILE A 11 3.23 20.59 28.43
N LEU A 12 2.22 20.76 29.29
CA LEU A 12 0.79 20.94 28.97
C LEU A 12 0.52 22.38 28.51
N ILE A 13 -0.29 22.57 27.46
CA ILE A 13 -1.08 23.79 27.20
C ILE A 13 -2.48 23.38 26.70
N ILE A 14 -3.48 24.17 27.11
CA ILE A 14 -4.91 23.90 27.35
C ILE A 14 -5.90 24.48 26.29
N ILE A 15 -6.92 23.67 25.97
CA ILE A 15 -8.40 23.93 25.87
C ILE A 15 -9.00 25.05 24.95
N SER A 16 -9.77 24.54 23.96
CA SER A 16 -11.10 24.92 23.41
C SER A 16 -11.38 26.18 22.58
N LEU A 17 -11.93 25.95 21.38
CA LEU A 17 -13.20 26.55 20.95
C LEU A 17 -14.07 25.52 20.19
N ILE A 18 -15.27 25.32 20.71
CA ILE A 18 -16.35 24.52 20.14
C ILE A 18 -17.21 25.50 19.35
N GLY A 19 -17.23 25.37 18.02
CA GLY A 19 -18.17 26.06 17.14
C GLY A 19 -19.19 25.08 16.61
N GLY A 20 -20.30 24.90 17.34
CA GLY A 20 -21.48 24.24 16.81
C GLY A 20 -22.33 25.24 16.01
N CYS A 21 -22.89 24.79 14.88
CA CYS A 21 -24.10 25.39 14.34
C CYS A 21 -25.10 24.28 14.04
N ASN A 22 -26.23 24.37 14.73
CA ASN A 22 -27.39 23.50 14.72
C ASN A 22 -28.32 23.92 13.56
N SER A 23 -28.86 22.97 12.81
CA SER A 23 -29.99 23.23 11.91
C SER A 23 -30.94 22.03 11.87
N GLY A 24 -32.02 22.16 12.65
CA GLY A 24 -33.39 21.96 12.21
C GLY A 24 -33.81 20.60 11.65
N SER A 25 -34.40 19.78 12.51
CA SER A 25 -35.05 18.49 12.23
C SER A 25 -36.22 18.55 11.23
N LYS A 26 -36.25 17.60 10.29
CA LYS A 26 -37.48 16.92 9.84
C LYS A 26 -37.23 15.41 9.87
N THR A 27 -37.90 14.74 10.80
CA THR A 27 -37.90 13.29 10.97
C THR A 27 -38.62 12.61 9.79
N LYS A 28 -37.91 11.77 9.04
CA LYS A 28 -38.54 10.69 8.26
C LYS A 28 -38.12 9.36 8.88
N LYS A 29 -39.10 8.69 9.49
CA LYS A 29 -38.98 7.35 10.07
C LYS A 29 -38.61 6.37 8.96
N ILE A 30 -37.46 5.70 9.06
CA ILE A 30 -37.12 4.57 8.19
C ILE A 30 -36.83 3.37 9.09
N THR A 31 -37.60 2.31 8.84
CA THR A 31 -37.62 0.98 9.45
C THR A 31 -36.23 0.35 9.53
N PRO A 32 -35.90 -0.43 10.58
CA PRO A 32 -34.59 -1.08 10.71
C PRO A 32 -34.43 -2.18 9.67
N ILE A 33 -33.43 -2.07 8.80
CA ILE A 33 -32.95 -3.19 7.98
C ILE A 33 -31.89 -3.92 8.80
N ALA A 34 -32.11 -5.23 8.95
CA ALA A 34 -31.31 -6.17 9.72
C ALA A 34 -29.80 -6.01 9.48
N ALA A 35 -29.05 -6.04 10.59
CA ALA A 35 -27.59 -6.08 10.59
C ALA A 35 -27.10 -7.31 9.79
N LYS A 36 -26.44 -7.05 8.66
CA LYS A 36 -25.62 -8.05 7.98
C LYS A 36 -24.50 -8.48 8.94
N PRO A 37 -24.25 -9.77 9.16
CA PRO A 37 -23.38 -10.21 10.24
C PRO A 37 -21.94 -9.78 9.97
N THR A 38 -21.36 -9.08 10.94
CA THR A 38 -19.93 -8.80 11.06
C THR A 38 -19.21 -10.13 11.15
N LYS A 39 -18.54 -10.54 10.06
CA LYS A 39 -17.68 -11.72 10.07
C LYS A 39 -16.43 -11.39 10.88
N VAL A 40 -16.41 -11.87 12.12
CA VAL A 40 -15.20 -11.99 12.94
C VAL A 40 -14.22 -12.87 12.17
N VAL A 41 -13.06 -12.34 11.80
CA VAL A 41 -11.97 -13.13 11.20
C VAL A 41 -11.05 -13.57 12.35
N PRO A 42 -10.92 -14.88 12.63
CA PRO A 42 -10.00 -15.37 13.67
C PRO A 42 -8.55 -15.21 13.22
N ALA A 43 -7.68 -14.83 14.14
CA ALA A 43 -6.23 -14.92 13.97
C ALA A 43 -5.78 -16.38 14.11
N THR A 44 -5.06 -16.94 13.12
CA THR A 44 -4.14 -18.10 13.25
C THR A 44 -3.35 -18.32 11.94
N THR A 45 -2.01 -18.31 12.06
CA THR A 45 -0.98 -18.97 11.23
C THR A 45 -0.82 -18.61 9.74
N ALA A 46 0.30 -17.95 9.42
CA ALA A 46 0.86 -17.70 8.07
C ALA A 46 -0.18 -17.44 6.97
N THR A 47 -0.86 -16.30 7.06
CA THR A 47 -1.93 -15.92 6.14
C THR A 47 -1.39 -15.73 4.72
N ALA A 48 -1.71 -16.68 3.84
CA ALA A 48 -1.58 -16.51 2.39
C ALA A 48 -2.36 -15.28 1.92
N LEU A 49 -1.86 -14.59 0.90
CA LEU A 49 -2.56 -13.45 0.29
C LEU A 49 -4.00 -13.80 -0.12
N ARG A 50 -4.86 -12.78 -0.03
CA ARG A 50 -6.27 -12.91 -0.41
C ARG A 50 -6.41 -13.11 -1.93
N PRO A 51 -7.43 -13.84 -2.42
CA PRO A 51 -7.64 -14.06 -3.84
C PRO A 51 -7.75 -12.76 -4.65
N GLU A 52 -8.39 -11.73 -4.10
CA GLU A 52 -8.49 -10.41 -4.72
C GLU A 52 -7.12 -9.73 -4.92
N THR A 53 -6.19 -9.91 -3.98
CA THR A 53 -4.81 -9.41 -4.08
C THR A 53 -4.06 -10.14 -5.19
N LEU A 54 -4.20 -11.47 -5.25
CA LEU A 54 -3.57 -12.29 -6.30
C LEU A 54 -4.07 -11.92 -7.70
N ALA A 55 -5.37 -11.66 -7.84
CA ALA A 55 -5.99 -11.25 -9.11
C ALA A 55 -5.44 -9.90 -9.63
N LEU A 56 -4.85 -9.08 -8.76
CA LEU A 56 -4.18 -7.83 -9.13
C LEU A 56 -2.72 -8.03 -9.59
N GLY A 57 -2.26 -9.28 -9.71
CA GLY A 57 -0.87 -9.59 -10.06
C GLY A 57 0.11 -9.28 -8.92
N ILE A 58 -0.36 -9.33 -7.68
CA ILE A 58 0.47 -9.21 -6.48
C ILE A 58 0.63 -10.63 -5.90
N SER A 59 1.84 -11.06 -5.62
CA SER A 59 2.14 -12.37 -5.02
C SER A 59 2.88 -12.22 -3.69
N GLU A 60 3.10 -13.35 -3.02
CA GLU A 60 4.06 -13.43 -1.91
C GLU A 60 5.48 -13.06 -2.38
N VAL A 61 6.33 -12.64 -1.45
CA VAL A 61 7.75 -12.35 -1.72
C VAL A 61 8.44 -13.65 -2.19
N PRO A 62 9.08 -13.67 -3.38
CA PRO A 62 9.80 -14.84 -3.87
C PRO A 62 10.86 -15.34 -2.90
N GLN A 63 11.04 -16.66 -2.80
CA GLN A 63 12.01 -17.29 -1.88
C GLN A 63 13.46 -16.83 -2.13
N SER A 64 13.79 -16.42 -3.36
CA SER A 64 15.11 -15.85 -3.68
C SER A 64 15.37 -14.49 -3.01
N LEU A 65 14.32 -13.79 -2.57
CA LEU A 65 14.39 -12.43 -2.03
C LEU A 65 14.18 -12.37 -0.51
N VAL A 66 13.70 -13.45 0.13
CA VAL A 66 13.31 -13.43 1.56
C VAL A 66 14.48 -13.22 2.52
N ASN A 67 15.73 -13.43 2.09
CA ASN A 67 16.90 -13.14 2.92
C ASN A 67 17.17 -11.63 3.05
N THR A 68 16.72 -10.84 2.08
CA THR A 68 16.87 -9.37 2.08
C THR A 68 15.58 -8.68 2.51
N TYR A 69 14.44 -9.15 1.99
CA TYR A 69 13.13 -8.58 2.22
C TYR A 69 12.33 -9.50 3.14
N THR A 70 12.62 -9.41 4.43
CA THR A 70 12.10 -10.34 5.43
C THR A 70 10.74 -9.92 5.96
N LYS A 71 10.02 -10.87 6.58
CA LYS A 71 8.73 -10.60 7.25
C LYS A 71 8.90 -9.73 8.50
N GLU A 72 10.05 -9.80 9.17
CA GLU A 72 10.39 -8.96 10.32
C GLU A 72 10.50 -7.50 9.91
N LEU A 73 11.02 -7.23 8.71
CA LEU A 73 11.04 -5.92 8.05
C LEU A 73 9.71 -5.56 7.36
N LYS A 74 8.66 -6.34 7.63
CA LYS A 74 7.29 -6.14 7.15
C LYS A 74 7.08 -6.31 5.65
N PHE A 75 8.05 -6.81 4.91
CA PHE A 75 7.85 -7.14 3.49
C PHE A 75 7.00 -8.40 3.36
N ASN A 76 5.88 -8.29 2.63
CA ASN A 76 4.91 -9.37 2.49
C ASN A 76 4.32 -9.54 1.09
N ARG A 77 4.55 -8.59 0.19
CA ARG A 77 3.96 -8.60 -1.15
C ARG A 77 5.01 -8.27 -2.20
N TYR A 78 4.82 -8.83 -3.38
CA TYR A 78 5.69 -8.66 -4.52
C TYR A 78 4.86 -8.44 -5.79
N THR A 79 5.38 -7.60 -6.68
CA THR A 79 4.92 -7.48 -8.06
C THR A 79 6.12 -7.11 -8.94
N LYS A 80 5.94 -7.11 -10.26
CA LYS A 80 6.95 -6.62 -11.20
C LYS A 80 6.35 -5.74 -12.30
N VAL A 81 7.21 -4.99 -12.97
CA VAL A 81 6.97 -4.37 -14.27
C VAL A 81 7.88 -5.07 -15.26
N ASP A 82 7.32 -5.64 -16.33
CA ASP A 82 8.11 -6.25 -17.40
C ASP A 82 8.67 -5.17 -18.33
N THR A 83 9.93 -5.29 -18.69
CA THR A 83 10.60 -4.32 -19.56
C THR A 83 10.76 -4.86 -20.98
N PRO A 84 10.76 -4.01 -22.03
CA PRO A 84 10.80 -4.47 -23.43
C PRO A 84 12.00 -5.34 -23.79
N ASN A 85 13.09 -5.25 -23.03
CA ASN A 85 14.31 -6.03 -23.22
C ASN A 85 14.25 -7.45 -22.60
N GLY A 86 13.11 -7.85 -22.02
CA GLY A 86 12.92 -9.17 -21.41
C GLY A 86 13.33 -9.27 -19.94
N ASN A 87 13.84 -8.19 -19.34
CA ASN A 87 14.08 -8.12 -17.90
C ASN A 87 12.79 -7.70 -17.14
N ALA A 88 12.89 -7.64 -15.81
CA ALA A 88 11.80 -7.15 -14.97
C ALA A 88 12.33 -6.18 -13.91
N ILE A 89 11.53 -5.14 -13.62
CA ILE A 89 11.73 -4.29 -12.47
C ILE A 89 10.89 -4.85 -11.33
N HIS A 90 11.57 -5.40 -10.34
CA HIS A 90 10.98 -6.06 -9.17
C HIS A 90 10.55 -5.02 -8.12
N ILE A 91 9.33 -5.16 -7.61
CA ILE A 91 8.75 -4.28 -6.59
C ILE A 91 8.36 -5.15 -5.40
N VAL A 92 8.97 -4.90 -4.23
CA VAL A 92 8.65 -5.57 -2.97
C VAL A 92 8.01 -4.55 -2.03
N ALA A 93 6.85 -4.87 -1.46
CA ALA A 93 6.04 -3.96 -0.67
C ALA A 93 5.87 -4.44 0.78
N GLN A 94 5.79 -3.46 1.68
CA GLN A 94 5.50 -3.69 3.09
C GLN A 94 3.99 -3.84 3.37
N ASP A 95 3.66 -4.35 4.55
CA ASP A 95 2.29 -4.71 4.96
C ASP A 95 1.33 -3.50 5.08
N GLU A 96 1.83 -2.29 5.34
CA GLU A 96 1.01 -1.07 5.42
C GLU A 96 0.66 -0.44 4.06
N ILE A 97 1.22 -0.93 2.95
CA ILE A 97 0.87 -0.44 1.62
C ILE A 97 -0.40 -1.14 1.13
N THR A 98 -1.42 -0.38 0.74
CA THR A 98 -2.65 -0.97 0.19
C THR A 98 -2.41 -1.56 -1.20
N ASP A 99 -3.18 -2.58 -1.58
CA ASP A 99 -3.07 -3.21 -2.90
C ASP A 99 -3.26 -2.18 -4.04
N ASN A 100 -4.17 -1.23 -3.86
CA ASN A 100 -4.39 -0.14 -4.81
C ASN A 100 -3.18 0.78 -4.97
N GLN A 101 -2.44 1.04 -3.88
CA GLN A 101 -1.19 1.80 -3.95
C GLN A 101 -0.11 1.01 -4.69
N ILE A 102 0.01 -0.30 -4.44
CA ILE A 102 0.96 -1.17 -5.15
C ILE A 102 0.65 -1.17 -6.66
N VAL A 103 -0.61 -1.38 -7.04
CA VAL A 103 -1.05 -1.37 -8.44
C VAL A 103 -0.84 -0.01 -9.08
N ARG A 104 -1.18 1.08 -8.40
CA ARG A 104 -0.99 2.44 -8.92
C ARG A 104 0.48 2.76 -9.15
N SER A 105 1.36 2.43 -8.20
CA SER A 105 2.79 2.61 -8.34
C SER A 105 3.35 1.82 -9.52
N ARG A 106 2.96 0.55 -9.66
CA ARG A 106 3.32 -0.30 -10.80
C ARG A 106 2.84 0.29 -12.13
N ASN A 107 1.60 0.75 -12.21
CA ASN A 107 1.03 1.30 -13.44
C ASN A 107 1.66 2.64 -13.84
N ILE A 108 1.96 3.51 -12.87
CA ILE A 108 2.68 4.76 -13.12
C ILE A 108 4.07 4.44 -13.68
N LEU A 109 4.79 3.50 -13.05
CA LEU A 109 6.09 3.08 -13.55
C LEU A 109 6.00 2.52 -14.97
N GLN A 110 5.05 1.59 -15.22
CA GLN A 110 4.81 1.04 -16.56
C GLN A 110 4.55 2.14 -17.59
N HIS A 111 3.70 3.13 -17.27
CA HIS A 111 3.41 4.24 -18.16
C HIS A 111 4.68 5.03 -18.53
N TYR A 112 5.56 5.30 -17.56
CA TYR A 112 6.81 6.01 -17.82
C TYR A 112 7.84 5.20 -18.59
N LEU A 113 7.69 3.88 -18.65
CA LEU A 113 8.58 2.96 -19.37
C LEU A 113 8.01 2.50 -20.72
N THR A 114 6.76 2.85 -21.03
CA THR A 114 6.11 2.46 -22.29
C THR A 114 6.30 3.55 -23.33
N ASP A 115 6.74 3.16 -24.52
CA ASP A 115 6.93 4.07 -25.64
C ASP A 115 5.63 4.79 -26.00
N TYR A 116 5.77 6.04 -26.43
CA TYR A 116 4.69 6.90 -26.88
C TYR A 116 5.11 7.57 -28.19
N SER A 117 4.60 7.04 -29.30
CA SER A 117 4.94 7.50 -30.65
C SER A 117 4.61 8.99 -30.86
N GLY A 118 5.51 9.70 -31.55
CA GLY A 118 5.40 11.15 -31.76
C GLY A 118 5.77 12.00 -30.54
N SER A 119 6.25 11.37 -29.45
CA SER A 119 6.76 12.08 -28.27
C SER A 119 8.23 12.43 -28.41
N VAL A 120 8.58 13.70 -28.15
CA VAL A 120 9.97 14.19 -28.13
C VAL A 120 10.87 13.38 -27.18
N TYR A 121 10.33 12.88 -26.06
CA TYR A 121 11.09 12.16 -25.02
C TYR A 121 10.57 10.76 -24.71
N GLY A 122 9.59 10.29 -25.49
CA GLY A 122 8.90 9.03 -25.23
C GLY A 122 8.84 8.10 -26.43
N GLU A 123 9.34 8.51 -27.60
CA GLU A 123 9.30 7.68 -28.81
C GLU A 123 10.08 6.36 -28.64
N ASP A 124 11.20 6.39 -27.90
CA ASP A 124 11.96 5.22 -27.49
C ASP A 124 12.45 5.35 -26.03
N LYS A 125 11.98 4.45 -25.16
CA LYS A 125 12.33 4.36 -23.74
C LYS A 125 13.20 3.15 -23.41
N SER A 126 13.70 2.43 -24.42
CA SER A 126 14.57 1.27 -24.23
C SER A 126 15.81 1.58 -23.37
N ALA A 127 16.34 2.81 -23.46
CA ALA A 127 17.47 3.27 -22.65
C ALA A 127 17.13 3.39 -21.15
N VAL A 128 15.89 3.74 -20.81
CA VAL A 128 15.43 3.95 -19.42
C VAL A 128 14.82 2.68 -18.85
N ALA A 129 14.19 1.85 -19.68
CA ALA A 129 13.58 0.58 -19.29
C ALA A 129 14.60 -0.56 -19.07
N ARG A 130 15.85 -0.24 -18.73
CA ARG A 130 16.86 -1.25 -18.41
C ARG A 130 16.63 -1.77 -17.00
N GLY A 131 15.96 -2.92 -16.88
CA GLY A 131 16.02 -3.73 -15.66
C GLY A 131 17.45 -4.22 -15.43
N CYS A 132 17.95 -4.09 -14.20
CA CYS A 132 19.27 -4.57 -13.78
C CYS A 132 19.38 -6.09 -13.80
#